data_AF-A0A7Y5HC31-F1
#
_entry.id   AF-A0A7Y5HC31-F1
#
_cell.length_a   1.000
_cell.length_b   1.000
_cell.length_c   1.000
_cell.angle_alpha   90.00
_cell.angle_beta   90.00
_cell.angle_gamma   90.00
#
_symmetry.space_group_name_H-M   'P 1'
#
loop_
_entity.id
_entity.type
_entity.pdbx_description
1 polymer ?
#
loop_
_entity_poly.entity_id
_entity_poly.type
_entity_poly.pdbx_seq_one_letter_code
_entity_poly.pdbx_strand_id
1 'polypeptide(L)'
;MPCRLTAILLLCAAAATLAGPPTEQDARRWVEDLASEQVEVREAADQRLRGLGREWKPFLEGRLASSEDPEVRARLRRLVAAFGVLRWETDVESALAEARRLKRPVLAFSTPGGPGDFA
;
A
#
# COMPACT_ATOMS: atom_id res chain seq x y z
N MET A 1 37.97 -30.33 23.85
CA MET A 1 36.70 -30.65 23.18
C MET A 1 35.97 -29.34 22.89
N PRO A 2 36.13 -28.70 21.71
CA PRO A 2 35.51 -27.42 21.43
C PRO A 2 34.20 -27.56 20.63
N CYS A 3 33.24 -26.72 21.01
CA CYS A 3 31.86 -26.58 20.57
C CYS A 3 31.69 -26.39 19.06
N ARG A 4 30.83 -27.22 18.45
CA ARG A 4 30.41 -27.15 17.03
C ARG A 4 28.99 -26.58 16.85
N LEU A 5 28.54 -25.69 17.74
CA LEU A 5 27.13 -25.26 17.83
C LEU A 5 26.87 -23.80 17.39
N THR A 6 27.87 -23.12 16.83
CA THR A 6 27.83 -21.68 16.50
C THR A 6 27.85 -21.36 14.99
N ALA A 7 27.44 -22.27 14.11
CA ALA A 7 27.56 -22.10 12.65
C ALA A 7 26.25 -22.17 11.85
N ILE A 8 25.07 -22.26 12.48
CA ILE A 8 23.79 -22.43 11.76
C ILE A 8 22.86 -21.21 11.86
N LEU A 9 23.19 -20.22 12.70
CA LEU A 9 22.31 -19.06 12.99
C LEU A 9 22.53 -17.83 12.09
N LEU A 10 23.29 -17.94 10.99
CA LEU A 10 23.64 -16.81 10.11
C LEU A 10 23.19 -16.95 8.64
N LEU A 11 22.30 -17.90 8.31
CA LEU A 11 21.92 -18.22 6.92
C LEU A 11 20.41 -18.11 6.61
N CYS A 12 19.64 -17.34 7.38
CA CYS A 12 18.19 -17.15 7.11
C CYS A 12 17.78 -15.71 6.71
N ALA A 13 18.70 -14.75 6.68
CA ALA A 13 18.34 -13.34 6.46
C ALA A 13 18.39 -12.88 4.98
N ALA A 14 18.81 -13.72 4.03
CA ALA A 14 19.10 -13.29 2.66
C ALA A 14 18.02 -13.63 1.60
N ALA A 15 16.89 -14.24 1.98
CA ALA A 15 15.88 -14.69 0.99
C ALA A 15 14.83 -13.64 0.59
N ALA A 16 14.85 -12.44 1.19
CA ALA A 16 13.76 -11.47 1.02
C ALA A 16 13.90 -10.52 -0.19
N THR A 17 15.04 -10.50 -0.89
CA THR A 17 15.33 -9.46 -1.90
C THR A 17 15.21 -9.90 -3.36
N LEU A 18 14.72 -11.12 -3.63
CA LEU A 18 14.57 -11.62 -5.00
C LEU A 18 13.11 -11.75 -5.48
N ALA A 19 12.16 -11.13 -4.79
CA ALA A 19 10.80 -11.00 -5.31
C ALA A 19 10.80 -9.89 -6.38
N GLY A 20 10.54 -10.26 -7.63
CA GLY A 20 10.33 -9.31 -8.71
C GLY A 20 9.14 -8.35 -8.43
N PRO A 21 8.84 -7.42 -9.35
CA PRO A 21 7.68 -6.56 -9.20
C PRO A 21 6.42 -7.43 -9.02
N PRO A 22 5.49 -7.03 -8.14
CA PRO A 22 4.28 -7.80 -7.89
C PRO A 22 3.49 -7.97 -9.19
N THR A 23 3.06 -9.20 -9.45
CA THR A 23 2.27 -9.53 -10.65
C THR A 23 0.78 -9.41 -10.37
N GLU A 24 -0.05 -9.40 -11.42
CA GLU A 24 -1.51 -9.38 -11.22
C GLU A 24 -1.99 -10.64 -10.50
N GLN A 25 -1.32 -11.77 -10.74
CA GLN A 25 -1.61 -13.02 -10.05
C GLN A 25 -1.33 -12.91 -8.54
N ASP A 26 -0.26 -12.24 -8.13
CA ASP A 26 0.03 -11.99 -6.72
C ASP A 26 -1.07 -11.14 -6.07
N ALA A 27 -1.47 -10.05 -6.73
CA ALA A 27 -2.55 -9.19 -6.25
C ALA A 27 -3.88 -9.95 -6.15
N ARG A 28 -4.20 -10.82 -7.11
CA ARG A 28 -5.38 -11.71 -7.04
C ARG A 28 -5.33 -12.60 -5.82
N ARG A 29 -4.19 -13.26 -5.58
CA ARG A 29 -4.00 -14.13 -4.41
C ARG A 29 -4.16 -13.35 -3.11
N TRP A 30 -3.61 -12.15 -3.00
CA TRP A 30 -3.78 -11.34 -1.79
C TRP A 30 -5.22 -10.89 -1.58
N VAL A 31 -5.98 -10.62 -2.64
CA VAL A 31 -7.41 -10.34 -2.52
C VAL A 31 -8.17 -11.57 -2.00
N GLU A 32 -7.81 -12.77 -2.44
CA GLU A 32 -8.38 -14.03 -1.89
C GLU A 32 -8.00 -14.22 -0.42
N ASP A 33 -6.73 -13.95 -0.07
CA ASP A 33 -6.22 -14.01 1.31
C ASP A 33 -6.93 -13.01 2.26
N LEU A 34 -7.60 -11.97 1.75
CA LEU A 34 -8.43 -11.06 2.57
C LEU A 34 -9.66 -11.74 3.20
N ALA A 35 -10.10 -12.87 2.65
CA ALA A 35 -11.19 -13.70 3.18
C ALA A 35 -10.69 -14.78 4.16
N SER A 36 -9.38 -14.85 4.40
CA SER A 36 -8.83 -15.87 5.31
C SER A 36 -9.32 -15.65 6.75
N GLU A 37 -9.73 -16.73 7.40
CA GLU A 37 -10.05 -16.76 8.84
C GLU A 37 -8.81 -16.45 9.71
N GLN A 38 -7.63 -16.83 9.21
CA GLN A 38 -6.36 -16.56 9.89
C GLN A 38 -6.03 -15.06 9.81
N VAL A 39 -5.94 -14.43 10.99
CA VAL A 39 -5.70 -12.98 11.13
C VAL A 39 -4.39 -12.59 10.46
N GLU A 40 -3.35 -13.38 10.63
CA GLU A 40 -1.99 -13.13 10.16
C GLU A 40 -1.91 -13.12 8.63
N VAL A 41 -2.60 -14.08 7.98
CA VAL A 41 -2.67 -14.17 6.52
C VAL A 41 -3.37 -12.94 5.94
N ARG A 42 -4.49 -12.58 6.56
CA ARG A 42 -5.32 -11.46 6.14
C ARG A 42 -4.65 -10.11 6.33
N GLU A 43 -3.97 -9.91 7.45
CA GLU A 43 -3.19 -8.69 7.70
C GLU A 43 -2.00 -8.57 6.76
N ALA A 44 -1.29 -9.67 6.50
CA ALA A 44 -0.20 -9.69 5.53
C ALA A 44 -0.71 -9.35 4.11
N ALA A 45 -1.88 -9.86 3.73
CA ALA A 45 -2.52 -9.52 2.47
C ALA A 45 -2.91 -8.03 2.38
N ASP A 46 -3.55 -7.48 3.42
CA ASP A 46 -3.90 -6.05 3.48
C ASP A 46 -2.64 -5.17 3.35
N GLN A 47 -1.56 -5.49 4.08
CA GLN A 47 -0.29 -4.78 4.00
C GLN A 47 0.34 -4.85 2.62
N ARG A 48 0.38 -6.03 2.00
CA ARG A 48 0.92 -6.20 0.63
C ARG A 48 0.10 -5.41 -0.39
N LEU A 49 -1.22 -5.45 -0.28
CA LEU A 49 -2.12 -4.69 -1.15
C LEU A 49 -1.97 -3.17 -0.97
N ARG A 50 -1.73 -2.68 0.26
CA ARG A 50 -1.40 -1.25 0.51
C ARG A 50 -0.04 -0.85 -0.04
N GLY A 51 0.90 -1.78 -0.07
CA GLY A 51 2.23 -1.58 -0.65
C GLY A 51 2.25 -1.51 -2.17
N LEU A 52 1.15 -1.90 -2.83
CA LEU A 52 0.99 -1.68 -4.27
C LEU A 52 0.93 -0.19 -4.58
N GLY A 53 1.41 0.21 -5.77
CA GLY A 53 1.29 1.59 -6.24
C GLY A 53 -0.13 1.94 -6.69
N ARG A 54 -0.37 3.23 -6.98
CA ARG A 54 -1.70 3.74 -7.41
C ARG A 54 -2.17 3.14 -8.72
N GLU A 55 -1.25 2.69 -9.56
CA GLU A 55 -1.52 2.00 -10.82
C GLU A 55 -2.38 0.74 -10.63
N TRP A 56 -2.43 0.18 -9.42
CA TRP A 56 -3.27 -0.96 -9.05
C TRP A 56 -4.70 -0.60 -8.66
N LYS A 57 -5.01 0.68 -8.48
CA LYS A 57 -6.36 1.13 -8.08
C LYS A 57 -7.47 0.62 -9.02
N PRO A 58 -7.36 0.68 -10.36
CA PRO A 58 -8.40 0.17 -11.26
C PRO A 58 -8.64 -1.33 -11.09
N PHE A 59 -7.57 -2.11 -10.84
CA PHE A 59 -7.68 -3.54 -10.58
C PHE A 59 -8.48 -3.81 -9.29
N LEU A 60 -8.18 -3.09 -8.20
CA LEU A 60 -8.88 -3.23 -6.92
C LEU A 60 -10.33 -2.76 -6.99
N GLU A 61 -10.63 -1.71 -7.77
CA GLU A 61 -12.00 -1.26 -8.05
C GLU A 61 -12.79 -2.34 -8.81
N GLY A 62 -12.17 -2.98 -9.80
CA GLY A 62 -12.78 -4.10 -10.52
C GLY A 62 -13.11 -5.26 -9.58
N ARG A 63 -12.19 -5.61 -8.67
CA ARG A 63 -12.42 -6.65 -7.65
C ARG A 63 -13.48 -6.28 -6.64
N LEU A 64 -13.53 -5.02 -6.22
CA LEU A 64 -14.58 -4.52 -5.32
C LEU A 64 -15.97 -4.64 -5.95
N ALA A 65 -16.08 -4.39 -7.26
CA ALA A 65 -17.34 -4.49 -7.99
C ALA A 65 -17.78 -5.95 -8.22
N SER A 66 -16.82 -6.88 -8.39
CA SER A 66 -17.11 -8.29 -8.67
C SER A 66 -17.20 -9.20 -7.44
N SER A 67 -16.81 -8.72 -6.25
CA SER A 67 -16.78 -9.53 -5.04
C SER A 67 -18.19 -9.71 -4.46
N GLU A 68 -18.58 -10.95 -4.17
CA GLU A 68 -19.87 -11.28 -3.52
C GLU A 68 -19.77 -11.29 -1.98
N ASP A 69 -18.56 -11.43 -1.45
CA ASP A 69 -18.29 -11.48 -0.01
C ASP A 69 -18.36 -10.06 0.60
N PRO A 70 -19.29 -9.80 1.55
CA PRO A 70 -19.46 -8.48 2.15
C PRO A 70 -18.24 -8.01 2.96
N GLU A 71 -17.49 -8.94 3.56
CA GLU A 71 -16.30 -8.66 4.37
C GLU A 71 -15.13 -8.25 3.47
N VAL A 72 -14.90 -9.02 2.40
CA VAL A 72 -13.89 -8.69 1.38
C VAL A 72 -14.21 -7.34 0.73
N ARG A 73 -15.48 -7.09 0.37
CA ARG A 73 -15.91 -5.79 -0.17
C ARG A 73 -15.64 -4.64 0.80
N ALA A 74 -15.91 -4.82 2.10
CA ALA A 74 -15.65 -3.78 3.09
C ALA A 74 -14.16 -3.46 3.19
N ARG A 75 -13.29 -4.47 3.15
CA ARG A 75 -11.83 -4.29 3.15
C ARG A 75 -11.31 -3.65 1.89
N LEU A 76 -11.72 -4.15 0.72
CA LEU A 76 -11.36 -3.57 -0.57
C LEU A 76 -11.78 -2.10 -0.67
N ARG A 77 -12.96 -1.73 -0.15
CA ARG A 77 -13.39 -0.33 -0.10
C ARG A 77 -12.44 0.55 0.71
N ARG A 78 -11.93 0.06 1.85
CA ARG A 78 -10.92 0.78 2.66
C ARG A 78 -9.58 0.90 1.94
N LEU A 79 -9.15 -0.14 1.21
CA LEU A 79 -7.92 -0.13 0.41
C LEU A 79 -8.02 0.87 -0.75
N VAL A 80 -9.10 0.82 -1.53
CA VAL A 80 -9.34 1.78 -2.63
C VAL A 80 -9.42 3.21 -2.12
N ALA A 81 -10.05 3.44 -0.96
CA ALA A 81 -10.09 4.75 -0.32
C ALA A 81 -8.68 5.23 0.07
N ALA A 82 -7.82 4.36 0.58
CA ALA A 82 -6.44 4.70 0.92
C ALA A 82 -5.64 5.17 -0.31
N PHE A 83 -5.89 4.59 -1.50
CA PHE A 83 -5.29 5.05 -2.76
C PHE A 83 -5.82 6.40 -3.26
N GLY A 84 -7.04 6.77 -2.85
CA GLY A 84 -7.67 8.04 -3.21
C GLY A 84 -7.13 9.25 -2.45
N VAL A 85 -6.47 9.04 -1.30
CA VAL A 85 -5.89 10.13 -0.50
C VAL A 85 -4.48 10.43 -1.01
N LEU A 86 -4.35 11.49 -1.81
CA LEU A 86 -3.06 12.09 -2.12
C LEU A 86 -2.53 12.80 -0.87
N ARG A 87 -1.54 12.20 -0.19
CA ARG A 87 -0.66 12.97 0.68
C ARG A 87 0.24 13.83 -0.21
N TRP A 88 -0.27 15.02 -0.54
CA TRP A 88 0.40 16.04 -1.35
C TRP A 88 1.76 16.44 -0.77
N GLU A 89 1.96 16.26 0.54
CA GLU A 89 3.21 16.47 1.28
C GLU A 89 4.37 15.60 0.74
N THR A 90 4.07 14.38 0.28
CA THR A 90 5.07 13.40 -0.15
C THR A 90 5.25 13.30 -1.66
N ASP A 91 4.32 13.84 -2.45
CA ASP A 91 4.29 13.68 -3.90
C ASP A 91 3.54 14.84 -4.57
N VAL A 92 4.17 16.01 -4.56
CA VAL A 92 3.63 17.24 -5.13
C VAL A 92 3.40 17.11 -6.63
N GLU A 93 4.32 16.44 -7.35
CA GLU A 93 4.21 16.28 -8.80
C GLU A 93 2.98 15.47 -9.20
N SER A 94 2.73 14.32 -8.57
CA SER A 94 1.52 13.54 -8.84
C SER A 94 0.25 14.29 -8.43
N ALA A 95 0.29 15.04 -7.33
CA ALA A 95 -0.84 15.88 -6.91
C ALA A 95 -1.17 16.97 -7.94
N LEU A 96 -0.15 17.65 -8.47
CA LEU A 96 -0.31 18.65 -9.53
C LEU A 96 -0.81 18.02 -10.85
N ALA A 97 -0.28 16.85 -11.22
CA ALA A 97 -0.70 16.12 -12.41
C ALA A 97 -2.19 15.72 -12.34
N GLU A 98 -2.62 15.19 -11.19
CA GLU A 98 -4.01 14.81 -10.95
C GLU A 98 -4.95 16.03 -10.96
N ALA A 99 -4.55 17.13 -10.33
CA ALA A 99 -5.35 18.35 -10.33
C ALA A 99 -5.53 18.94 -11.73
N ARG A 100 -4.48 18.93 -12.57
CA ARG A 100 -4.56 19.29 -13.99
C ARG A 100 -5.51 18.37 -14.74
N ARG A 101 -5.40 17.05 -14.55
CA ARG A 101 -6.27 16.05 -15.18
C ARG A 101 -7.74 16.29 -14.83
N LEU A 102 -8.03 16.59 -13.58
CA LEU A 102 -9.40 16.81 -13.08
C LEU A 102 -9.90 18.25 -13.26
N LYS A 103 -9.08 19.17 -13.80
CA LYS A 103 -9.37 20.61 -13.89
C LYS A 103 -9.77 21.22 -12.53
N ARG A 104 -9.18 20.73 -11.43
CA ARG A 104 -9.42 21.25 -10.08
C ARG A 104 -8.32 22.24 -9.71
N PRO A 105 -8.64 23.44 -9.18
CA PRO A 105 -7.61 24.35 -8.71
C PRO A 105 -6.86 23.74 -7.52
N VAL A 106 -5.53 23.85 -7.53
CA VAL A 106 -4.69 23.46 -6.40
C VAL A 106 -4.59 24.65 -5.45
N LEU A 107 -5.14 24.50 -4.25
CA LEU A 107 -5.00 25.49 -3.18
C LEU A 107 -3.79 25.10 -2.34
N ALA A 108 -2.67 25.82 -2.54
CA ALA A 108 -1.50 25.70 -1.68
C ALA A 108 -1.63 26.72 -0.54
N PHE A 109 -1.95 26.24 0.65
CA PHE A 109 -1.89 27.05 1.86
C PHE A 109 -0.48 26.94 2.42
N SER A 110 0.37 27.92 2.12
CA SER A 110 1.58 28.10 2.91
C SER A 110 1.14 28.63 4.26
N THR A 111 1.29 27.84 5.32
CA THR A 111 1.08 28.34 6.69
C THR A 111 2.12 29.45 6.90
N PRO A 112 1.71 30.72 6.99
CA PRO A 112 2.67 31.81 7.09
C PRO A 112 3.34 31.75 8.45
N GLY A 113 4.65 31.48 8.48
CA GLY A 113 5.56 31.65 9.63
C GLY A 113 5.22 30.83 10.88
N GLY A 114 6.14 29.97 11.30
CA GLY A 114 6.10 29.46 12.67
C GLY A 114 6.25 30.61 13.67
N PRO A 115 5.85 30.44 14.95
CA PRO A 115 6.09 31.45 15.98
C PRO A 115 7.61 31.63 16.17
N GLY A 116 8.20 32.58 15.44
CA GLY A 116 9.64 32.84 15.40
C GLY A 116 10.11 33.70 14.23
N ASP A 117 9.39 33.73 13.11
CA ASP A 117 9.84 34.39 11.87
C ASP A 117 9.49 35.90 11.77
N PHE A 118 9.08 36.54 12.88
CA PHE A 118 8.68 37.96 12.92
C PHE A 118 9.58 38.86 13.78
N ALA A 119 10.79 38.40 14.13
CA ALA A 119 11.73 39.16 14.96
C ALA A 119 12.73 39.98 14.13
#